data_AF-A0A2S6G1R4-F1
#
_entry.id   AF-A0A2S6G1R4-F1
#
_cell.length_a   1.000
_cell.length_b   1.000
_cell.length_c   1.000
_cell.angle_alpha   90.00
_cell.angle_beta   90.00
_cell.angle_gamma   90.00
#
_symmetry.space_group_name_H-M   'P 1'
#
loop_
_entity.id
_entity.type
_entity.pdbx_description
1 polymer ?
#
loop_
_entity_poly.entity_id
_entity_poly.type
_entity_poly.pdbx_seq_one_letter_code
_entity_poly.pdbx_strand_id
1 'polypeptide(L)'
;MSEPNEVYEAILGQLKNSRSRKSLEALHAVCKEHHESGSVDFRISTIAKLGASRGAPSEQTIRNKTGEHYRAVIEAWQALGDQKKKAIKAQTTPSGEYDWVDEVSNKTHRFLILDLISKVRKLRAVSGQLK
;
A
#
# COMPACT_ATOMS: atom_id res chain seq x y z
N MET A 1 -0.90 7.58 -10.61
CA MET A 1 -1.94 6.84 -9.87
C MET A 1 -2.84 7.90 -9.28
N SER A 2 -4.14 7.88 -9.57
CA SER A 2 -5.08 8.86 -9.01
C SER A 2 -5.34 8.55 -7.54
N GLU A 3 -5.45 9.60 -6.72
CA GLU A 3 -5.73 9.45 -5.30
C GLU A 3 -7.13 8.83 -5.11
N PRO A 4 -7.34 7.93 -4.13
CA PRO A 4 -8.64 7.25 -3.95
C PRO A 4 -9.83 8.21 -3.79
N ASN A 5 -9.59 9.40 -3.22
CA ASN A 5 -10.60 10.44 -3.09
C ASN A 5 -11.00 11.06 -4.43
N GLU A 6 -10.04 11.28 -5.35
CA GLU A 6 -10.34 11.80 -6.68
C GLU A 6 -11.19 10.81 -7.48
N VAL A 7 -10.85 9.51 -7.39
CA VAL A 7 -11.61 8.43 -8.03
C VAL A 7 -13.03 8.39 -7.49
N TYR A 8 -13.19 8.53 -6.17
CA TYR A 8 -14.50 8.61 -5.54
C TYR A 8 -15.32 9.80 -6.03
N GLU A 9 -14.78 11.02 -6.01
CA GLU A 9 -15.50 12.22 -6.44
C GLU A 9 -15.92 12.15 -7.92
N ALA A 10 -15.04 11.65 -8.79
CA ALA A 10 -15.32 11.47 -10.20
C ALA A 10 -16.48 10.48 -10.42
N ILE A 11 -16.45 9.33 -9.74
CA ILE A 11 -17.50 8.31 -9.82
C ILE A 11 -18.80 8.85 -9.22
N LEU A 12 -18.74 9.51 -8.07
CA LEU A 12 -19.89 10.10 -7.41
C LEU A 12 -20.59 11.09 -8.33
N GLY A 13 -19.86 11.91 -9.10
CA GLY A 13 -20.43 12.83 -10.09
C GLY A 13 -21.18 12.13 -11.24
N GLN A 14 -20.73 10.95 -11.67
CA GLN A 14 -21.31 10.19 -12.78
C GLN A 14 -22.55 9.36 -12.40
N LEU A 15 -22.68 8.95 -11.13
CA LEU A 15 -23.86 8.21 -10.70
C LEU A 15 -25.12 9.06 -10.88
N LYS A 16 -26.26 8.41 -11.19
CA LYS A 16 -27.59 9.07 -11.22
C LYS A 16 -28.53 8.54 -10.14
N ASN A 17 -28.30 7.30 -9.70
CA ASN A 17 -29.15 6.64 -8.72
C ASN A 17 -28.78 7.06 -7.28
N SER A 18 -29.75 7.61 -6.55
CA SER A 18 -29.61 8.01 -5.14
C SER A 18 -29.19 6.84 -4.24
N ARG A 19 -29.74 5.63 -4.46
CA ARG A 19 -29.38 4.46 -3.65
C ARG A 19 -27.91 4.05 -3.84
N SER A 20 -27.46 4.06 -5.09
CA SER A 20 -26.07 3.74 -5.42
C SER A 20 -25.10 4.79 -4.89
N ARG A 21 -25.48 6.09 -4.94
CA ARG A 21 -24.71 7.17 -4.32
C ARG A 21 -24.51 6.97 -2.81
N LYS A 22 -25.59 6.75 -2.07
CA LYS A 22 -25.52 6.49 -0.62
C LYS A 22 -24.66 5.27 -0.28
N SER A 23 -24.77 4.22 -1.09
CA SER A 23 -23.95 3.02 -0.90
C SER A 23 -22.46 3.28 -1.19
N LEU A 24 -22.16 4.12 -2.19
CA LEU A 24 -20.80 4.52 -2.54
C LEU A 24 -20.19 5.43 -1.47
N GLU A 25 -20.95 6.39 -0.95
CA GLU A 25 -20.58 7.25 0.19
C GLU A 25 -20.24 6.41 1.43
N ALA A 26 -21.11 5.46 1.80
CA ALA A 26 -20.86 4.55 2.92
C ALA A 26 -19.60 3.70 2.72
N LEU A 27 -19.40 3.18 1.50
CA LEU A 27 -18.19 2.43 1.16
C LEU A 27 -16.93 3.28 1.26
N HIS A 28 -16.96 4.52 0.74
CA HIS A 28 -15.82 5.43 0.77
C HIS A 28 -15.46 5.83 2.19
N ALA A 29 -16.44 6.17 3.03
CA ALA A 29 -16.23 6.46 4.44
C ALA A 29 -15.57 5.30 5.18
N VAL A 30 -16.04 4.06 4.94
CA VAL A 30 -15.45 2.85 5.51
C VAL A 30 -14.00 2.67 5.06
N CYS A 31 -13.69 2.84 3.78
CA CYS A 31 -12.32 2.76 3.29
C CYS A 31 -11.42 3.83 3.91
N LYS A 32 -11.91 5.06 4.03
CA LYS A 32 -11.15 6.17 4.62
C LYS A 32 -10.82 5.90 6.09
N GLU A 33 -11.81 5.54 6.91
CA GLU A 33 -11.58 5.16 8.32
C GLU A 33 -10.63 3.96 8.43
N HIS A 34 -10.79 2.95 7.56
CA HIS A 34 -9.90 1.80 7.52
C HIS A 34 -8.46 2.21 7.22
N HIS A 35 -8.24 3.14 6.29
CA HIS A 35 -6.92 3.69 6.00
C HIS A 35 -6.34 4.49 7.18
N GLU A 36 -7.14 5.36 7.78
CA GLU A 36 -6.76 6.20 8.92
C GLU A 36 -6.39 5.37 10.16
N SER A 37 -7.02 4.19 10.34
CA SER A 37 -6.62 3.20 11.36
C SER A 37 -5.23 2.58 11.12
N GLY A 38 -4.59 2.89 10.00
CA GLY A 38 -3.29 2.37 9.58
C GLY A 38 -3.37 1.11 8.72
N SER A 39 -4.57 0.55 8.55
CA SER A 39 -4.78 -0.69 7.80
C SER A 39 -4.50 -0.55 6.30
N VAL A 40 -4.08 -1.65 5.69
CA VAL A 40 -3.66 -1.74 4.29
C VAL A 40 -4.35 -2.87 3.52
N ASP A 41 -5.34 -3.53 4.15
CA ASP A 41 -6.09 -4.63 3.54
C ASP A 41 -7.44 -4.17 3.00
N PHE A 42 -7.45 -3.75 1.74
CA PHE A 42 -8.66 -3.26 1.07
C PHE A 42 -9.35 -4.35 0.23
N ARG A 43 -9.23 -5.63 0.57
CA ARG A 43 -9.95 -6.71 -0.13
C ARG A 43 -11.47 -6.46 -0.08
N ILE A 44 -12.16 -6.81 -1.17
CA ILE A 44 -13.62 -6.64 -1.30
C ILE A 44 -14.36 -7.28 -0.11
N SER A 45 -13.99 -8.50 0.28
CA SER A 45 -14.59 -9.19 1.42
C SER A 45 -14.40 -8.45 2.75
N THR A 46 -13.24 -7.80 2.93
CA THR A 46 -12.90 -7.05 4.15
C THR A 46 -13.75 -5.79 4.23
N ILE A 47 -13.77 -4.99 3.17
CA ILE A 47 -14.54 -3.74 3.09
C ILE A 47 -16.06 -4.01 3.17
N ALA A 48 -16.55 -5.05 2.48
CA ALA A 48 -17.96 -5.42 2.53
C ALA A 48 -18.41 -5.82 3.94
N LYS A 49 -17.58 -6.58 4.67
CA LYS A 49 -17.86 -6.93 6.08
C LYS A 49 -17.83 -5.71 6.99
N LEU A 50 -16.83 -4.85 6.83
CA LEU A 50 -16.66 -3.65 7.66
C LEU A 50 -17.81 -2.65 7.47
N GLY A 51 -18.30 -2.52 6.24
CA GLY A 51 -19.38 -1.58 5.89
C GLY A 51 -20.80 -2.15 5.96
N ALA A 52 -20.99 -3.44 6.27
CA ALA A 52 -22.29 -4.11 6.22
C ALA A 52 -23.36 -3.42 7.09
N SER A 53 -22.99 -2.95 8.29
CA SER A 53 -23.89 -2.24 9.20
C SER A 53 -24.16 -0.79 8.82
N ARG A 54 -23.40 -0.24 7.86
CA ARG A 54 -23.41 1.19 7.48
C ARG A 54 -24.05 1.43 6.10
N GLY A 55 -24.62 0.40 5.49
CA GLY A 55 -25.23 0.49 4.17
C GLY A 55 -24.24 0.43 3.00
N ALA A 56 -23.00 -0.02 3.23
CA ALA A 56 -22.08 -0.34 2.15
C ALA A 56 -22.61 -1.53 1.33
N PRO A 57 -22.27 -1.63 0.03
CA PRO A 57 -22.72 -2.71 -0.82
C PRO A 57 -22.13 -4.06 -0.35
N SER A 58 -22.92 -5.13 -0.51
CA SER A 58 -22.46 -6.48 -0.23
C SER A 58 -21.34 -6.91 -1.17
N GLU A 59 -20.56 -7.92 -0.77
CA GLU A 59 -19.51 -8.50 -1.61
C GLU A 59 -20.03 -8.98 -2.97
N GLN A 60 -21.22 -9.58 -2.99
CA GLN A 60 -21.85 -10.02 -4.24
C GLN A 60 -22.22 -8.83 -5.13
N THR A 61 -22.76 -7.75 -4.54
CA THR A 61 -23.09 -6.51 -5.27
C THR A 61 -21.85 -5.89 -5.91
N ILE A 62 -20.72 -5.86 -5.20
CA ILE A 62 -19.47 -5.30 -5.69
C ILE A 62 -18.92 -6.14 -6.86
N ARG A 63 -18.96 -7.48 -6.75
CA ARG A 63 -18.45 -8.40 -7.78
C ARG A 63 -19.28 -8.41 -9.05
N ASN A 64 -20.58 -8.11 -8.96
CA ASN A 64 -21.46 -8.05 -10.13
C ASN A 64 -21.00 -6.99 -11.15
N LYS A 65 -21.38 -7.15 -12.42
CA LYS A 65 -21.08 -6.18 -13.50
C LYS A 65 -21.54 -4.76 -13.13
N THR A 66 -22.72 -4.64 -12.52
CA THR A 66 -23.27 -3.36 -12.08
C THR A 66 -22.50 -2.70 -10.94
N GLY A 67 -21.64 -3.43 -10.23
CA GLY A 67 -20.84 -2.93 -9.10
C GLY A 67 -19.47 -2.35 -9.47
N GLU A 68 -19.20 -2.13 -10.76
CA GLU A 68 -17.92 -1.62 -11.26
C GLU A 68 -17.47 -0.31 -10.56
N HIS A 69 -18.40 0.60 -10.32
CA HIS A 69 -18.13 1.85 -9.60
C HIS A 69 -17.63 1.63 -8.17
N TYR A 70 -18.13 0.61 -7.47
CA TYR A 70 -17.63 0.25 -6.14
C TYR A 70 -16.25 -0.38 -6.22
N ARG A 71 -16.03 -1.25 -7.22
CA ARG A 71 -14.73 -1.90 -7.45
C ARG A 71 -13.64 -0.88 -7.74
N ALA A 72 -13.91 0.10 -8.60
CA ALA A 72 -12.94 1.14 -8.94
C ALA A 72 -12.46 1.93 -7.71
N VAL A 73 -13.36 2.30 -6.79
CA VAL A 73 -12.97 2.96 -5.53
C VAL A 73 -12.14 2.02 -4.66
N ILE A 74 -12.57 0.77 -4.47
CA ILE A 74 -11.81 -0.22 -3.68
C ILE A 74 -10.42 -0.45 -4.27
N GLU A 75 -10.30 -0.56 -5.59
CA GLU A 75 -9.04 -0.78 -6.30
C GLU A 75 -8.09 0.40 -6.12
N ALA A 76 -8.58 1.64 -6.14
CA ALA A 76 -7.77 2.81 -5.84
C ALA A 76 -7.20 2.76 -4.41
N TRP A 77 -8.04 2.40 -3.42
CA TRP A 77 -7.59 2.20 -2.05
C TRP A 77 -6.63 1.02 -1.89
N GLN A 78 -6.84 -0.08 -2.62
CA GLN A 78 -5.91 -1.22 -2.65
C GLN A 78 -4.55 -0.81 -3.21
N ALA A 79 -4.51 -0.03 -4.30
CA ALA A 79 -3.26 0.46 -4.89
C ALA A 79 -2.48 1.31 -3.88
N LEU A 80 -3.15 2.23 -3.17
CA LEU A 80 -2.55 3.04 -2.13
C LEU A 80 -2.04 2.18 -0.95
N GLY A 81 -2.85 1.21 -0.49
CA GLY A 81 -2.48 0.28 0.57
C GLY A 81 -1.28 -0.60 0.20
N ASP A 82 -1.19 -1.06 -1.05
CA ASP A 82 -0.09 -1.88 -1.54
C ASP A 82 1.18 -1.06 -1.75
N GLN A 83 1.10 0.22 -2.13
CA GLN A 83 2.23 1.13 -2.09
C GLN A 83 2.79 1.27 -0.66
N LYS A 84 1.91 1.46 0.34
CA LYS A 84 2.31 1.52 1.75
C LYS A 84 2.96 0.19 2.21
N LYS A 85 2.40 -0.96 1.84
CA LYS A 85 3.03 -2.27 2.11
C LYS A 85 4.40 -2.41 1.45
N LYS A 86 4.54 -1.98 0.19
CA LYS A 86 5.82 -2.02 -0.52
C LYS A 86 6.85 -1.12 0.14
N ALA A 87 6.47 0.08 0.59
CA ALA A 87 7.36 0.97 1.34
C ALA A 87 7.79 0.34 2.67
N ILE A 88 6.86 -0.24 3.44
CA ILE A 88 7.19 -0.96 4.69
C ILE A 88 8.13 -2.13 4.42
N LYS A 89 7.86 -2.93 3.38
CA LYS A 89 8.75 -4.02 2.99
C LYS A 89 10.12 -3.49 2.55
N ALA A 90 10.19 -2.47 1.71
CA ALA A 90 11.47 -1.88 1.29
C ALA A 90 12.31 -1.35 2.47
N GLN A 91 11.66 -0.92 3.56
CA GLN A 91 12.34 -0.50 4.79
C GLN A 91 12.75 -1.69 5.69
N THR A 92 12.04 -2.82 5.63
CA THR A 92 12.22 -3.96 6.55
C THR A 92 12.92 -5.17 5.92
N THR A 93 13.04 -5.20 4.59
CA THR A 93 13.83 -6.19 3.88
C THR A 93 15.15 -5.54 3.49
N PRO A 94 16.30 -6.01 4.02
CA PRO A 94 17.60 -5.66 3.49
C PRO A 94 17.65 -6.05 2.01
N SER A 95 17.65 -5.07 1.11
CA SER A 95 17.87 -5.21 -0.33
C SER A 95 19.31 -5.63 -0.67
N GLY A 96 20.23 -5.58 0.29
CA GLY A 96 21.61 -6.04 0.19
C GLY A 96 22.19 -6.51 1.54
N GLU A 97 23.31 -7.25 1.47
CA GLU A 97 24.08 -7.79 2.63
C GLU A 97 24.42 -6.72 3.70
N TYR A 98 24.34 -5.43 3.35
CA TYR A 98 24.77 -4.30 4.19
C TYR A 98 23.72 -3.19 4.36
N ASP A 99 22.44 -3.41 4.06
CA ASP A 99 21.43 -2.33 4.12
C ASP A 99 21.16 -1.80 5.53
N TRP A 100 21.43 -2.61 6.55
CA TRP A 100 21.38 -2.19 7.96
C TRP A 100 22.34 -1.01 8.25
N VAL A 101 23.33 -0.77 7.39
CA VAL A 101 24.26 0.36 7.52
C VAL A 101 23.54 1.70 7.35
N ASP A 102 22.44 1.73 6.59
CA ASP A 102 21.63 2.94 6.43
C ASP A 102 20.78 3.29 7.66
N GLU A 103 20.63 2.36 8.61
CA GLU A 103 19.97 2.58 9.90
C GLU A 103 20.90 3.27 10.92
N VAL A 104 22.22 3.28 10.67
CA VAL A 104 23.21 3.90 11.57
C VAL A 104 23.05 5.42 11.58
N SER A 105 22.56 5.99 12.69
CA SER A 105 22.22 7.42 12.77
C SER A 105 23.44 8.36 12.68
N ASN A 106 24.60 7.93 13.20
CA ASN A 106 25.82 8.73 13.16
C ASN A 106 26.46 8.65 11.76
N LYS A 107 26.54 9.79 11.07
CA LYS A 107 27.10 9.90 9.71
C LYS A 107 28.55 9.43 9.60
N THR A 108 29.38 9.73 10.60
CA THR A 108 30.79 9.32 10.64
C THR A 108 30.90 7.80 10.77
N HIS A 109 30.12 7.20 11.67
CA HIS A 109 30.12 5.74 11.84
C HIS A 109 29.63 5.02 10.58
N ARG A 110 28.57 5.54 9.95
CA ARG A 110 28.08 5.01 8.67
C ARG A 110 29.17 5.01 7.60
N PHE A 111 29.89 6.12 7.46
CA PHE A 111 31.00 6.23 6.52
C PHE A 111 32.11 5.21 6.80
N LEU A 112 32.53 5.06 8.06
CA LEU A 112 33.57 4.10 8.44
C LEU A 112 33.16 2.65 8.15
N ILE A 113 31.89 2.31 8.38
CA ILE A 113 31.37 0.97 8.08
C ILE A 113 31.37 0.72 6.58
N LEU A 114 30.94 1.68 5.75
CA LEU A 114 30.97 1.58 4.28
C LEU A 114 32.40 1.44 3.73
N ASP A 115 33.35 2.18 4.30
CA ASP A 115 34.78 2.06 3.97
C ASP A 115 35.32 0.66 4.30
N LEU A 116 34.98 0.13 5.48
CA LEU A 116 35.39 -1.21 5.90
C LEU A 116 34.81 -2.30 4.99
N ILE A 117 33.52 -2.22 4.66
CA ILE A 117 32.87 -3.13 3.71
C ILE A 117 33.60 -3.11 2.37
N SER A 118 33.93 -1.92 1.87
CA SER A 118 34.65 -1.76 0.60
C SER A 118 36.04 -2.42 0.64
N LYS A 119 36.77 -2.29 1.75
CA LYS A 119 38.07 -2.94 1.96
C LYS A 119 37.95 -4.47 2.03
N VAL A 120 36.97 -4.99 2.77
CA VAL A 120 36.72 -6.44 2.87
C VAL A 120 36.36 -7.03 1.51
N ARG A 121 35.53 -6.34 0.71
CA ARG A 121 35.19 -6.79 -0.65
C ARG A 121 36.42 -6.87 -1.56
N LYS A 122 37.31 -5.87 -1.49
CA LYS A 122 38.58 -5.88 -2.23
C LYS A 122 39.47 -7.05 -1.81
N LEU A 123 39.63 -7.28 -0.51
CA LEU A 123 40.46 -8.37 0.01
C LEU A 123 39.90 -9.75 -0.37
N ARG A 124 38.58 -9.95 -0.26
CA ARG A 124 37.92 -11.20 -0.70
C ARG A 124 38.08 -11.44 -2.20
N ALA A 125 37.95 -10.40 -3.02
CA ALA A 125 38.14 -10.51 -4.47
C ALA A 125 39.58 -10.91 -4.83
N VAL A 126 40.58 -10.29 -4.20
CA VAL A 126 42.00 -10.65 -4.40
C VAL A 126 42.28 -12.06 -3.92
N SER A 127 41.83 -12.44 -2.72
CA SER A 127 42.03 -13.78 -2.18
C SER A 127 41.30 -14.88 -2.96
N GLY A 128 40.21 -14.56 -3.66
CA GLY A 128 39.48 -15.48 -4.51
C GLY A 128 40.16 -15.75 -5.86
N GLN A 129 41.05 -14.85 -6.32
CA GLN A 129 41.83 -15.01 -7.56
C GLN A 129 43.15 -15.78 -7.36
N LEU A 130 43.49 -16.10 -6.11
CA LEU A 130 44.72 -16.80 -5.70
C LEU A 130 44.48 -18.29 -5.39
N LYS A 131 43.38 -18.88 -5.87
CA LYS A 131 43.06 -20.30 -5.78
C LYS A 131 42.99 -20.95 -7.15
#